data_AF-A0AAD5U334-F1
#
_entry.id   AF-A0AAD5U334-F1
#
_cell.length_a   1.000
_cell.length_b   1.000
_cell.length_c   1.000
_cell.angle_alpha   90.00
_cell.angle_beta   90.00
_cell.angle_gamma   90.00
#
_symmetry.space_group_name_H-M   'P 1'
#
loop_
_entity.id
_entity.type
_entity.pdbx_description
1 polymer ?
#
loop_
_entity_poly.entity_id
_entity_poly.type
_entity_poly.pdbx_seq_one_letter_code
_entity_poly.pdbx_strand_id
1 'polypeptide(L)'
;MSRGRGIFLVKDLKDCIYDTNAIIQVYIERPFYVVVRSFNPLVVYIYNEGMARFATNKYNTTDIKDVFSHLTNTSINKFSPTLQNEKEEIGPGCKWTLNTLNSFLKLKGINFDEIFKKIKAIILYTIIPITNDVILHSYSCFELFGFDIIIDQNLKPCLLEVNLSPALSVDSSIDIEVKKPLLSDIISMMNYTESDGDLAFVAEENLHVKNSSSISLTQIFFKLNKRKNSASSTKTKEQNAKERNSFNFASEVGKFEMIYPFNELTKKHSNLKVGQPVTREILQQIRKKYS
;
A
#
# COMPACT_ATOMS: atom_id res chain seq x y z
N MET A 1 12.85 2.80 6.68
CA MET A 1 13.91 1.91 6.17
C MET A 1 13.78 0.56 6.85
N SER A 2 13.40 -0.48 6.13
CA SER A 2 13.72 -1.87 6.47
C SER A 2 14.09 -2.53 5.14
N ARG A 3 15.29 -3.09 5.06
CA ARG A 3 15.87 -3.75 3.86
C ARG A 3 16.38 -5.15 4.21
N GLY A 4 15.75 -5.78 5.20
CA GLY A 4 16.24 -7.00 5.85
C GLY A 4 17.47 -6.78 6.76
N ARG A 5 17.80 -5.54 7.10
CA ARG A 5 18.92 -5.24 8.02
C ARG A 5 18.53 -5.60 9.45
N GLY A 6 19.41 -6.32 10.14
CA GLY A 6 19.18 -6.72 11.53
C GLY A 6 18.26 -7.94 11.70
N ILE A 7 17.86 -8.60 10.60
CA ILE A 7 17.16 -9.89 10.66
C ILE A 7 18.19 -10.99 10.80
N PHE A 8 18.05 -11.81 11.83
CA PHE A 8 18.85 -13.01 12.05
C PHE A 8 17.94 -14.15 12.51
N LEU A 9 18.32 -15.38 12.16
CA LEU A 9 17.57 -16.58 12.52
C LEU A 9 18.25 -17.24 13.72
N VAL A 10 17.45 -17.61 14.72
CA VAL A 10 17.90 -18.34 15.90
C VAL A 10 17.13 -19.66 16.02
N LYS A 11 17.80 -20.72 16.48
CA LYS A 11 17.16 -22.02 16.78
C LYS A 11 16.73 -22.12 18.24
N ASP A 12 17.48 -21.51 19.15
CA ASP A 12 17.15 -21.40 20.57
C ASP A 12 16.99 -19.91 20.94
N LEU A 13 15.98 -19.58 21.75
CA LEU A 13 15.78 -18.23 22.26
C LEU A 13 16.96 -17.73 23.09
N LYS A 14 17.75 -18.66 23.67
CA LYS A 14 18.98 -18.34 24.41
C LYS A 14 20.07 -17.70 23.54
N ASP A 15 20.02 -17.94 22.23
CA ASP A 15 20.97 -17.37 21.27
C ASP A 15 20.56 -15.96 20.82
N CYS A 16 19.41 -15.45 21.30
CA CYS A 16 18.88 -14.15 20.94
C CYS A 16 19.56 -13.04 21.78
N ILE A 17 20.68 -12.53 21.28
CA ILE A 17 21.34 -11.34 21.82
C ILE A 17 20.94 -10.14 20.95
N TYR A 18 20.31 -9.13 21.56
CA TYR A 18 19.84 -7.93 20.87
C TYR A 18 20.04 -6.68 21.72
N ASP A 19 20.53 -5.62 21.10
CA ASP A 19 20.80 -4.33 21.76
C ASP A 19 19.62 -3.35 21.65
N THR A 20 18.55 -3.75 20.94
CA THR A 20 17.36 -2.93 20.65
C THR A 20 16.10 -3.78 20.69
N ASN A 21 14.93 -3.16 20.92
CA ASN A 21 13.64 -3.85 20.83
C ASN A 21 13.52 -4.66 19.53
N ALA A 22 13.28 -5.96 19.65
CA ALA A 22 13.20 -6.91 18.55
C ALA A 22 11.88 -7.69 18.58
N ILE A 23 11.44 -8.16 17.41
CA ILE A 23 10.27 -9.04 17.25
C ILE A 23 10.77 -10.41 16.79
N ILE A 24 10.27 -11.48 17.42
CA ILE A 24 10.55 -12.86 17.01
C ILE A 24 9.36 -13.39 16.23
N GLN A 25 9.59 -13.84 15.00
CA GLN A 25 8.53 -14.23 14.06
C GLN A 25 8.99 -15.33 13.09
N VAL A 26 8.06 -16.19 12.65
CA VAL A 26 8.27 -17.22 11.63
C VAL A 26 8.14 -16.59 10.22
N TYR A 27 9.08 -16.90 9.30
CA TYR A 27 9.40 -16.05 8.14
C TYR A 27 9.33 -16.74 6.76
N ILE A 28 8.66 -16.12 5.77
CA ILE A 28 8.73 -16.27 4.26
C ILE A 28 7.91 -15.08 3.65
N GLU A 29 8.22 -14.37 2.55
CA GLU A 29 7.47 -13.10 2.13
C GLU A 29 6.85 -13.03 0.71
N ARG A 30 5.82 -12.17 0.50
CA ARG A 30 5.25 -11.71 -0.80
C ARG A 30 4.54 -10.32 -0.71
N PRO A 31 5.02 -9.24 -1.35
CA PRO A 31 4.40 -7.90 -1.26
C PRO A 31 3.15 -7.67 -2.14
N PHE A 32 2.14 -7.01 -1.58
CA PHE A 32 0.93 -6.47 -2.24
C PHE A 32 0.86 -4.95 -2.06
N TYR A 33 0.38 -4.22 -3.08
CA TYR A 33 0.22 -2.76 -3.01
C TYR A 33 -1.22 -2.37 -2.69
N VAL A 34 -1.39 -1.54 -1.66
CA VAL A 34 -2.70 -1.09 -1.16
C VAL A 34 -2.70 0.42 -1.06
N VAL A 35 -3.72 1.08 -1.63
CA VAL A 35 -3.90 2.53 -1.52
C VAL A 35 -5.08 2.81 -0.62
N VAL A 36 -4.85 3.57 0.45
CA VAL A 36 -5.94 4.17 1.22
C VAL A 36 -6.16 5.58 0.69
N ARG A 37 -7.26 5.78 -0.04
CA ARG A 37 -7.58 7.05 -0.68
C ARG A 37 -8.19 8.06 0.30
N SER A 38 -8.78 7.56 1.38
CA SER A 38 -9.37 8.38 2.45
C SER A 38 -9.51 7.52 3.70
N PHE A 39 -9.30 8.12 4.87
CA PHE A 39 -9.56 7.48 6.17
C PHE A 39 -10.92 7.87 6.76
N ASN A 40 -11.57 8.94 6.25
CA ASN A 40 -12.89 9.36 6.68
C ASN A 40 -13.68 10.07 5.53
N PRO A 41 -14.59 9.36 4.83
CA PRO A 41 -14.92 7.94 4.98
C PRO A 41 -13.73 7.07 4.59
N LEU A 42 -13.60 5.88 5.20
CA LEU A 42 -12.58 4.92 4.81
C LEU A 42 -12.82 4.49 3.34
N VAL A 43 -11.79 4.58 2.51
CA VAL A 43 -11.78 4.10 1.13
C VAL A 43 -10.45 3.41 0.86
N VAL A 44 -10.51 2.12 0.54
CA VAL A 44 -9.33 1.25 0.38
C VAL A 44 -9.39 0.55 -0.97
N TYR A 45 -8.30 0.67 -1.72
CA TYR A 45 -8.06 0.00 -2.98
C TYR A 45 -6.89 -0.98 -2.85
N ILE A 46 -7.01 -2.14 -3.49
CA ILE A 46 -5.91 -3.07 -3.71
C ILE A 46 -5.50 -3.03 -5.18
N TYR A 47 -4.20 -3.05 -5.47
CA TYR A 47 -3.72 -3.16 -6.83
C TYR A 47 -3.75 -4.63 -7.26
N ASN A 48 -4.43 -4.95 -8.35
CA ASN A 48 -4.55 -6.30 -8.92
C ASN A 48 -3.30 -6.73 -9.70
N GLU A 49 -2.14 -6.34 -9.19
CA GLU A 49 -0.82 -6.75 -9.62
C GLU A 49 0.16 -6.51 -8.45
N GLY A 50 1.34 -7.12 -8.48
CA GLY A 50 2.30 -7.06 -7.39
C GLY A 50 3.58 -7.77 -7.73
N MET A 51 4.36 -8.12 -6.73
CA MET A 51 5.59 -8.88 -6.95
C MET A 51 5.63 -10.08 -6.00
N ALA A 52 5.90 -11.26 -6.53
CA ALA A 52 6.38 -12.37 -5.73
C ALA A 52 7.90 -12.26 -5.63
N ARG A 53 8.45 -12.32 -4.42
CA ARG A 53 9.89 -12.33 -4.19
C ARG A 53 10.32 -13.73 -3.78
N PHE A 54 11.43 -14.19 -4.33
CA PHE A 54 11.96 -15.52 -4.08
C PHE A 54 13.33 -15.44 -3.41
N ALA A 55 13.58 -16.40 -2.54
CA ALA A 55 14.93 -16.77 -2.14
C ALA A 55 15.69 -17.28 -3.38
N THR A 56 16.99 -17.05 -3.42
CA THR A 56 17.84 -17.48 -4.55
C THR A 56 18.42 -18.87 -4.33
N ASN A 57 18.55 -19.30 -3.08
CA ASN A 57 18.88 -20.67 -2.72
C ASN A 57 17.62 -21.45 -2.31
N LYS A 58 17.67 -22.78 -2.48
CA LYS A 58 16.57 -23.66 -2.09
C LYS A 58 16.43 -23.65 -0.56
N TYR A 59 15.20 -23.47 -0.09
CA TYR A 59 14.91 -23.41 1.35
C TYR A 59 15.43 -24.65 2.08
N ASN A 60 16.19 -24.43 3.16
CA ASN A 60 16.84 -25.49 3.92
C ASN A 60 16.86 -25.17 5.42
N THR A 61 16.15 -25.94 6.23
CA THR A 61 16.07 -25.76 7.69
C THR A 61 17.34 -26.19 8.44
N THR A 62 18.23 -26.95 7.79
CA THR A 62 19.48 -27.40 8.42
C THR A 62 20.48 -26.25 8.54
N ASP A 63 20.63 -25.45 7.49
CA ASP A 63 21.52 -24.30 7.43
C ASP A 63 20.74 -22.99 7.57
N ILE A 64 20.58 -22.54 8.82
CA ILE A 64 19.92 -21.25 9.14
C ILE A 64 20.80 -20.03 8.82
N LYS A 65 22.09 -20.22 8.52
CA LYS A 65 23.00 -19.11 8.21
C LYS A 65 22.91 -18.69 6.75
N ASP A 66 22.35 -19.55 5.89
CA ASP A 66 22.11 -19.23 4.49
C ASP A 66 20.95 -18.25 4.34
N VAL A 67 21.26 -16.96 4.48
CA VAL A 67 20.32 -15.85 4.30
C VAL A 67 19.68 -15.84 2.90
N PHE A 68 20.33 -16.41 1.89
CA PHE A 68 19.79 -16.47 0.52
C PHE A 68 18.72 -17.56 0.34
N SER A 69 18.59 -18.46 1.30
CA SER A 69 17.52 -19.48 1.35
C SER A 69 16.35 -19.07 2.24
N HIS A 70 16.63 -18.29 3.29
CA HIS A 70 15.64 -17.92 4.30
C HIS A 70 15.02 -16.55 4.08
N LEU A 71 15.78 -15.58 3.53
CA LEU A 71 15.29 -14.22 3.31
C LEU A 71 14.91 -14.03 1.85
N THR A 72 13.79 -13.37 1.60
CA THR A 72 13.27 -13.08 0.24
C THR A 72 13.49 -11.63 -0.16
N ASN A 73 14.04 -10.79 0.72
CA ASN A 73 14.27 -9.40 0.42
C ASN A 73 15.20 -9.26 -0.80
N THR A 74 14.77 -8.48 -1.80
CA THR A 74 15.58 -8.22 -3.00
C THR A 74 16.91 -7.54 -2.66
N SER A 75 16.93 -6.69 -1.63
CA SER A 75 18.16 -6.02 -1.15
C SER A 75 19.27 -7.01 -0.76
N ILE A 76 18.89 -8.23 -0.37
CA ILE A 76 19.81 -9.31 -0.01
C ILE A 76 20.06 -10.18 -1.24
N ASN A 77 19.00 -10.74 -1.83
CA ASN A 77 19.10 -11.72 -2.92
C ASN A 77 19.70 -11.18 -4.21
N LYS A 78 19.71 -9.85 -4.43
CA LYS A 78 20.39 -9.25 -5.58
C LYS A 78 21.91 -9.45 -5.56
N PHE A 79 22.48 -9.76 -4.40
CA PHE A 79 23.90 -10.06 -4.23
C PHE A 79 24.18 -11.56 -4.16
N SER A 80 23.16 -12.40 -4.35
CA SER A 80 23.35 -13.85 -4.34
C SER A 80 24.17 -14.31 -5.55
N PRO A 81 25.19 -15.17 -5.36
CA PRO A 81 25.93 -15.78 -6.45
C PRO A 81 25.05 -16.59 -7.40
N THR A 82 23.91 -17.11 -6.94
CA THR A 82 22.99 -17.97 -7.69
C THR A 82 21.83 -17.20 -8.34
N LEU A 83 21.85 -15.86 -8.29
CA LEU A 83 20.75 -15.04 -8.80
C LEU A 83 20.40 -15.35 -10.26
N GLN A 84 21.41 -15.47 -11.12
CA GLN A 84 21.23 -15.73 -12.56
C GLN A 84 21.15 -17.21 -12.92
N ASN A 85 21.26 -18.11 -11.93
CA ASN A 85 21.13 -19.53 -12.19
C ASN A 85 19.69 -19.85 -12.62
N GLU A 86 19.57 -20.77 -13.57
CA GLU A 86 18.31 -21.35 -14.00
C GLU A 86 17.77 -22.22 -12.86
N LYS A 87 16.90 -21.65 -12.04
CA LYS A 87 16.27 -22.37 -10.92
C LYS A 87 15.12 -23.22 -11.46
N GLU A 88 14.98 -24.42 -10.89
CA GLU A 88 13.86 -25.30 -11.18
C GLU A 88 12.53 -24.54 -10.98
N GLU A 89 11.66 -24.56 -11.98
CA GLU A 89 10.36 -23.86 -12.04
C GLU A 89 10.39 -22.33 -12.08
N ILE A 90 11.30 -21.69 -11.33
CA ILE A 90 11.36 -20.23 -11.15
C ILE A 90 12.08 -19.53 -12.30
N GLY A 91 13.10 -20.19 -12.87
CA GLY A 91 14.01 -19.61 -13.85
C GLY A 91 15.04 -18.66 -13.23
N PRO A 92 15.64 -17.75 -14.02
CA PRO A 92 16.64 -16.81 -13.53
C PRO A 92 16.00 -15.67 -12.73
N GLY A 93 16.79 -15.00 -11.89
CA GLY A 93 16.33 -13.89 -11.06
C GLY A 93 15.70 -14.33 -9.73
N CYS A 94 14.98 -13.42 -9.08
CA CYS A 94 14.37 -13.65 -7.75
C CYS A 94 13.00 -12.98 -7.59
N LYS A 95 12.35 -12.62 -8.71
CA LYS A 95 11.06 -11.94 -8.70
C LYS A 95 10.18 -12.53 -9.79
N TRP A 96 8.88 -12.53 -9.55
CA TRP A 96 7.85 -12.64 -10.58
C TRP A 96 6.82 -11.53 -10.39
N THR A 97 6.12 -11.18 -11.46
CA THR A 97 4.84 -10.49 -11.34
C THR A 97 3.82 -11.41 -10.68
N LEU A 98 2.79 -10.84 -10.06
CA LEU A 98 1.66 -11.57 -9.52
C LEU A 98 0.93 -12.35 -10.62
N ASN A 99 0.82 -11.79 -11.82
CA ASN A 99 0.25 -12.49 -12.97
C ASN A 99 1.05 -13.75 -13.37
N THR A 100 2.38 -13.68 -13.41
CA THR A 100 3.24 -14.85 -13.66
C THR A 100 3.07 -15.89 -12.57
N LEU A 101 3.04 -15.47 -11.30
CA LEU A 101 2.78 -16.37 -10.18
C LEU A 101 1.41 -17.05 -10.28
N ASN A 102 0.35 -16.29 -10.61
CA ASN A 102 -1.00 -16.83 -10.75
C ASN A 102 -1.05 -17.89 -11.87
N SER A 103 -0.41 -17.59 -13.00
CA SER A 103 -0.29 -18.54 -14.11
C SER A 103 0.42 -19.83 -13.69
N PHE A 104 1.52 -19.71 -12.94
CA PHE A 104 2.25 -20.86 -12.40
C PHE A 104 1.39 -21.69 -11.43
N LEU A 105 0.72 -21.05 -10.46
CA LEU A 105 -0.14 -21.73 -9.49
C LEU A 105 -1.32 -22.43 -10.18
N LYS A 106 -1.91 -21.80 -11.20
CA LYS A 106 -2.99 -22.39 -11.99
C LYS A 106 -2.54 -23.66 -12.71
N LEU A 107 -1.32 -23.69 -13.26
CA LEU A 107 -0.74 -24.91 -13.84
C LEU A 107 -0.54 -26.02 -12.80
N LYS A 108 -0.33 -25.67 -11.53
CA LYS A 108 -0.26 -26.60 -10.40
C LYS A 108 -1.63 -26.97 -9.81
N GLY A 109 -2.74 -26.52 -10.41
CA GLY A 109 -4.10 -26.78 -9.94
C GLY A 109 -4.48 -25.97 -8.70
N ILE A 110 -3.72 -24.93 -8.35
CA ILE A 110 -3.98 -24.07 -7.20
C ILE A 110 -4.80 -22.86 -7.63
N ASN A 111 -5.93 -22.63 -6.97
CA ASN A 111 -6.76 -21.45 -7.20
C ASN A 111 -6.24 -20.25 -6.40
N PHE A 112 -5.51 -19.34 -7.05
CA PHE A 112 -4.98 -18.14 -6.41
C PHE A 112 -6.08 -17.16 -5.97
N ASP A 113 -7.24 -17.16 -6.61
CA ASP A 113 -8.33 -16.22 -6.28
C ASP A 113 -8.84 -16.43 -4.86
N GLU A 114 -8.86 -17.68 -4.37
CA GLU A 114 -9.22 -18.01 -2.99
C GLU A 114 -8.19 -17.50 -1.98
N ILE A 115 -6.91 -17.52 -2.35
CA ILE A 115 -5.84 -16.95 -1.53
C ILE A 115 -5.96 -15.42 -1.54
N PHE A 116 -6.22 -14.83 -2.70
CA PHE A 116 -6.34 -13.39 -2.88
C PHE A 116 -7.54 -12.80 -2.13
N LYS A 117 -8.66 -13.53 -2.03
CA LYS A 117 -9.79 -13.17 -1.14
C LYS A 117 -9.32 -13.05 0.32
N LYS A 118 -8.62 -14.05 0.83
CA LYS A 118 -8.10 -14.05 2.22
C LYS A 118 -7.11 -12.91 2.44
N ILE A 119 -6.29 -12.57 1.44
CA ILE A 119 -5.40 -11.39 1.46
C ILE A 119 -6.20 -10.09 1.61
N LYS A 120 -7.26 -9.90 0.83
CA LYS A 120 -8.14 -8.72 0.95
C LYS A 120 -8.73 -8.60 2.37
N ALA A 121 -9.13 -9.72 2.98
CA ALA A 121 -9.59 -9.73 4.37
C ALA A 121 -8.49 -9.28 5.35
N ILE A 122 -7.27 -9.82 5.23
CA ILE A 122 -6.12 -9.44 6.07
C ILE A 122 -5.85 -7.94 5.97
N ILE A 123 -5.86 -7.37 4.76
CA ILE A 123 -5.66 -5.94 4.54
C ILE A 123 -6.71 -5.14 5.29
N LEU A 124 -8.00 -5.48 5.13
CA LEU A 124 -9.09 -4.76 5.82
C LEU A 124 -9.02 -4.90 7.34
N TYR A 125 -8.70 -6.10 7.86
CA TYR A 125 -8.48 -6.31 9.29
C TYR A 125 -7.32 -5.52 9.86
N THR A 126 -6.35 -5.16 9.03
CA THR A 126 -5.19 -4.35 9.42
C THR A 126 -5.47 -2.85 9.34
N ILE A 127 -6.21 -2.41 8.31
CA ILE A 127 -6.50 -0.98 8.08
C ILE A 127 -7.66 -0.46 8.93
N ILE A 128 -8.71 -1.26 9.18
CA ILE A 128 -9.88 -0.76 9.93
C ILE A 128 -9.51 -0.27 11.34
N PRO A 129 -8.70 -0.98 12.14
CA PRO A 129 -8.34 -0.53 13.48
C PRO A 129 -7.63 0.83 13.50
N ILE A 130 -6.76 1.12 12.52
CA ILE A 130 -5.98 2.36 12.49
C ILE A 130 -6.81 3.59 12.15
N THR A 131 -8.02 3.42 11.58
CA THR A 131 -8.91 4.56 11.25
C THR A 131 -9.25 5.42 12.47
N ASN A 132 -9.20 4.84 13.67
CA ASN A 132 -9.40 5.54 14.94
C ASN A 132 -8.31 6.56 15.27
N ASP A 133 -7.07 6.27 14.89
CA ASP A 133 -5.89 7.03 15.27
C ASP A 133 -5.48 8.05 14.19
N VAL A 134 -6.06 7.95 12.99
CA VAL A 134 -5.85 8.91 11.91
C VAL A 134 -6.77 10.12 12.13
N ILE A 135 -6.24 11.14 12.79
CA ILE A 135 -6.93 12.40 13.14
C ILE A 135 -7.17 13.29 11.89
N LEU A 136 -6.58 12.96 10.74
CA LEU A 136 -6.59 13.81 9.56
C LEU A 136 -7.94 13.78 8.83
N HIS A 137 -8.69 14.88 8.94
CA HIS A 137 -9.85 15.21 8.11
C HIS A 137 -9.47 15.83 6.75
N SER A 138 -8.30 15.48 6.20
CA SER A 138 -7.84 16.03 4.92
C SER A 138 -8.25 15.09 3.79
N TYR A 139 -9.26 15.50 3.02
CA TYR A 139 -9.79 14.77 1.86
C TYR A 139 -8.81 14.68 0.66
N SER A 140 -7.68 15.39 0.75
CA SER A 140 -6.64 15.45 -0.29
C SER A 140 -5.44 14.54 0.00
N CYS A 141 -5.46 13.76 1.08
CA CYS A 141 -4.39 12.83 1.41
C CYS A 141 -4.72 11.43 0.88
N PHE A 142 -3.71 10.74 0.38
CA PHE A 142 -3.72 9.32 0.12
C PHE A 142 -2.43 8.71 0.67
N GLU A 143 -2.46 7.43 0.99
CA GLU A 143 -1.28 6.70 1.45
C GLU A 143 -1.13 5.40 0.66
N LEU A 144 0.10 5.12 0.20
CA LEU A 144 0.45 3.89 -0.50
C LEU A 144 1.17 2.96 0.46
N PHE A 145 0.52 1.84 0.78
CA PHE A 145 1.07 0.80 1.63
C PHE A 145 1.63 -0.36 0.80
N GLY A 146 2.75 -0.92 1.25
CA GLY A 146 3.23 -2.24 0.82
C GLY A 146 2.95 -3.28 1.90
N PHE A 147 2.06 -4.22 1.61
CA PHE A 147 1.72 -5.34 2.50
C PHE A 147 2.58 -6.55 2.17
N ASP A 148 3.50 -6.92 3.04
CA ASP A 148 4.33 -8.11 2.85
C ASP A 148 3.61 -9.31 3.51
N ILE A 149 3.18 -10.26 2.68
CA ILE A 149 2.32 -11.40 3.05
C ILE A 149 3.02 -12.71 2.71
N ILE A 150 3.10 -13.61 3.68
CA ILE A 150 3.52 -14.99 3.48
C ILE A 150 2.37 -15.86 3.00
N ILE A 151 2.64 -16.89 2.20
CA ILE A 151 1.70 -18.02 2.01
C ILE A 151 2.38 -19.29 2.53
N ASP A 152 1.74 -19.98 3.47
CA ASP A 152 2.25 -21.23 4.03
C ASP A 152 1.98 -22.46 3.13
N GLN A 153 2.46 -23.63 3.56
CA GLN A 153 2.26 -24.91 2.88
C GLN A 153 0.79 -25.34 2.74
N ASN A 154 -0.13 -24.78 3.55
CA ASN A 154 -1.56 -25.02 3.49
C ASN A 154 -2.29 -23.94 2.66
N LEU A 155 -1.55 -23.13 1.91
CA LEU A 155 -2.07 -22.01 1.12
C LEU A 155 -2.79 -20.94 1.97
N LYS A 156 -2.40 -20.83 3.24
CA LYS A 156 -2.92 -19.80 4.14
C LYS A 156 -2.05 -18.55 4.06
N PRO A 157 -2.60 -17.39 3.69
CA PRO A 157 -1.85 -16.15 3.74
C PRO A 157 -1.71 -15.66 5.19
N CYS A 158 -0.54 -15.14 5.56
CA CYS A 158 -0.34 -14.42 6.82
C CYS A 158 0.36 -13.07 6.56
N LEU A 159 0.01 -12.05 7.33
CA LEU A 159 0.68 -10.76 7.27
C LEU A 159 2.04 -10.84 7.97
N LEU A 160 3.07 -10.23 7.37
CA LEU A 160 4.39 -10.09 7.99
C LEU A 160 4.62 -8.67 8.46
N GLU A 161 4.52 -7.72 7.54
CA GLU A 161 4.70 -6.30 7.83
C GLU A 161 3.86 -5.43 6.87
N VAL A 162 3.63 -4.20 7.29
CA VAL A 162 3.02 -3.16 6.46
C VAL A 162 3.99 -1.99 6.35
N ASN A 163 4.45 -1.75 5.14
CA ASN A 163 5.36 -0.68 4.80
C ASN A 163 4.59 0.58 4.42
N LEU A 164 4.73 1.65 5.21
CA LEU A 164 4.23 3.01 4.91
C LEU A 164 4.98 3.69 3.74
N SER A 165 6.15 3.19 3.37
CA SER A 165 6.93 3.75 2.26
C SER A 165 7.55 2.61 1.46
N PRO A 166 6.73 1.86 0.69
CA PRO A 166 7.22 0.75 -0.08
C PRO A 166 8.27 1.22 -1.09
N ALA A 167 9.31 0.40 -1.29
CA ALA A 167 10.39 0.75 -2.20
C ALA A 167 9.89 0.80 -3.67
N LEU A 168 9.93 2.00 -4.26
CA LEU A 168 9.58 2.25 -5.67
C LEU A 168 10.82 2.32 -6.59
N SER A 169 12.01 1.96 -6.10
CA SER A 169 13.21 1.83 -6.92
C SER A 169 13.01 0.78 -8.01
N VAL A 170 13.65 0.99 -9.17
CA VAL A 170 13.55 0.09 -10.31
C VAL A 170 14.91 -0.58 -10.50
N ASP A 171 15.00 -1.86 -10.15
CA ASP A 171 16.24 -2.64 -10.21
C ASP A 171 16.16 -3.80 -11.24
N SER A 172 14.98 -4.02 -11.85
CA SER A 172 14.71 -5.10 -12.81
C SER A 172 13.57 -4.74 -13.76
N SER A 173 13.43 -5.48 -14.86
CA SER A 173 12.29 -5.34 -15.79
C SER A 173 10.94 -5.53 -15.11
N ILE A 174 10.85 -6.46 -14.15
CA ILE A 174 9.64 -6.73 -13.35
C ILE A 174 9.24 -5.50 -12.52
N ASP A 175 10.23 -4.77 -11.97
CA ASP A 175 9.94 -3.52 -11.25
C ASP A 175 9.31 -2.48 -12.19
N ILE A 176 9.78 -2.37 -13.44
CA ILE A 176 9.22 -1.46 -14.44
C ILE A 176 7.77 -1.86 -14.76
N GLU A 177 7.56 -3.14 -15.05
CA GLU A 177 6.27 -3.69 -15.45
C GLU A 177 5.18 -3.47 -14.40
N VAL A 178 5.54 -3.56 -13.11
CA VAL A 178 4.58 -3.41 -12.00
C VAL A 178 4.47 -1.96 -11.54
N LYS A 179 5.60 -1.29 -11.26
CA LYS A 179 5.61 0.00 -10.56
C LYS A 179 5.25 1.18 -11.45
N LYS A 180 5.62 1.13 -12.74
CA LYS A 180 5.31 2.24 -13.65
C LYS A 180 3.79 2.36 -13.89
N PRO A 181 3.06 1.28 -14.23
CA PRO A 181 1.60 1.34 -14.29
C PRO A 181 0.96 1.66 -12.94
N LEU A 182 1.49 1.12 -11.83
CA LEU A 182 1.00 1.43 -10.48
C LEU A 182 0.98 2.93 -10.21
N LEU A 183 2.08 3.63 -10.49
CA LEU A 183 2.16 5.07 -10.29
C LEU A 183 1.24 5.86 -11.23
N SER A 184 1.12 5.42 -12.49
CA SER A 184 0.18 6.00 -13.45
C SER A 184 -1.27 5.90 -12.97
N ASP A 185 -1.65 4.73 -12.46
CA ASP A 185 -3.00 4.47 -11.97
C ASP A 185 -3.28 5.23 -10.67
N ILE A 186 -2.29 5.40 -9.79
CA ILE A 186 -2.39 6.26 -8.59
C ILE A 186 -2.67 7.71 -9.00
N ILE A 187 -1.89 8.27 -9.94
CA ILE A 187 -2.08 9.64 -10.41
C ILE A 187 -3.47 9.80 -11.02
N SER A 188 -3.90 8.83 -11.83
CA SER A 188 -5.23 8.81 -12.44
C SER A 188 -6.34 8.75 -11.38
N MET A 189 -6.16 7.95 -10.33
CA MET A 189 -7.10 7.82 -9.20
C MET A 189 -7.26 9.12 -8.41
N MET A 190 -6.19 9.91 -8.28
CA MET A 190 -6.28 11.20 -7.59
C MET A 190 -7.15 12.19 -8.35
N ASN A 191 -7.27 12.04 -9.67
CA ASN A 191 -8.10 12.88 -10.56
C ASN A 191 -7.88 14.38 -10.31
N TYR A 192 -6.62 14.80 -10.16
CA TYR A 192 -6.28 16.19 -9.89
C TYR A 192 -6.73 17.09 -11.03
N THR A 193 -7.39 18.18 -10.66
CA THR A 193 -7.87 19.22 -11.56
C THR A 193 -7.13 20.53 -11.30
N GLU A 194 -7.21 21.49 -12.22
CA GLU A 194 -6.60 22.83 -12.03
C GLU A 194 -7.09 23.50 -10.74
N SER A 195 -8.34 23.27 -10.34
CA SER A 195 -8.90 23.82 -9.11
C SER A 195 -8.27 23.26 -7.83
N ASP A 196 -7.66 22.07 -7.88
CA ASP A 196 -6.93 21.52 -6.73
C ASP A 196 -5.58 22.23 -6.56
N GLY A 197 -4.99 22.71 -7.66
CA GLY A 197 -3.82 23.58 -7.63
C GLY A 197 -4.10 24.93 -6.94
N ASP A 198 -5.25 25.54 -7.26
CA ASP A 198 -5.70 26.77 -6.59
C ASP A 198 -5.89 26.57 -5.07
N LEU A 199 -6.47 25.44 -4.66
CA LEU A 199 -6.69 25.12 -3.24
C LEU A 199 -5.37 24.84 -2.50
N ALA A 200 -4.45 24.10 -3.12
CA ALA A 200 -3.13 23.84 -2.56
C ALA A 200 -2.35 25.14 -2.32
N PHE A 201 -2.40 26.08 -3.27
CA PHE A 201 -1.75 27.39 -3.14
C PHE A 201 -2.33 28.21 -1.98
N VAL A 202 -3.66 28.26 -1.84
CA VAL A 202 -4.32 28.95 -0.72
C VAL A 202 -3.95 28.31 0.62
N ALA A 203 -3.87 26.98 0.69
CA ALA A 203 -3.43 26.27 1.90
C ALA A 203 -1.97 26.58 2.26
N GLU A 204 -1.08 26.62 1.27
CA GLU A 204 0.34 26.99 1.45
C GLU A 204 0.49 28.45 1.88
N GLU A 205 -0.27 29.38 1.29
CA GLU A 205 -0.28 30.79 1.67
C GLU A 205 -0.72 30.97 3.14
N ASN A 206 -1.74 30.23 3.58
CA ASN A 206 -2.22 30.23 4.96
C ASN A 206 -1.22 29.61 5.96
N LEU A 207 -0.42 28.63 5.52
CA LEU A 207 0.67 28.06 6.32
C LEU A 207 1.85 29.04 6.45
N HIS A 208 2.18 29.77 5.40
CA HIS A 208 3.25 30.77 5.42
C HIS A 208 2.89 32.04 6.20
N VAL A 209 1.62 32.45 6.21
CA VAL A 209 1.14 33.58 7.04
C VAL A 209 1.33 33.31 8.54
N LYS A 210 1.36 32.04 8.97
CA LYS A 210 1.60 31.65 10.37
C LYS A 210 3.08 31.64 10.80
N ASN A 211 4.04 31.65 9.86
CA ASN A 211 5.47 31.47 10.14
C ASN A 211 6.38 32.69 9.84
N SER A 212 5.81 33.88 9.65
CA SER A 212 6.46 35.22 9.64
C SER A 212 7.12 35.72 8.33
N SER A 213 6.73 36.96 7.99
CA SER A 213 7.50 38.08 7.38
C SER A 213 8.64 37.82 6.38
N SER A 214 8.35 37.19 5.24
CA SER A 214 9.12 37.45 4.01
C SER A 214 8.34 37.03 2.78
N ILE A 215 8.15 37.97 1.85
CA ILE A 215 7.40 37.81 0.60
C ILE A 215 8.24 36.93 -0.35
N SER A 216 7.76 35.73 -0.64
CA SER A 216 8.40 34.78 -1.58
C SER A 216 8.14 35.19 -3.04
N LEU A 217 9.08 34.90 -3.94
CA LEU A 217 9.03 35.21 -5.39
C LEU A 217 7.77 34.66 -6.09
N THR A 218 7.15 33.62 -5.55
CA THR A 218 5.85 33.09 -6.00
C THR A 218 4.71 34.11 -5.86
N GLN A 219 4.76 35.00 -4.87
CA GLN A 219 3.76 36.07 -4.68
C GLN A 219 3.86 37.16 -5.77
N ILE A 220 5.04 37.40 -6.34
CA ILE A 220 5.26 38.41 -7.38
C ILE A 220 4.74 37.91 -8.74
N PHE A 221 5.02 36.65 -9.07
CA PHE A 221 4.60 36.05 -10.35
C PHE A 221 3.08 36.02 -10.48
N PHE A 222 2.36 35.80 -9.37
CA PHE A 222 0.90 35.76 -9.39
C PHE A 222 0.23 37.14 -9.28
N LYS A 223 0.86 38.15 -8.66
CA LYS A 223 0.34 39.54 -8.67
C LYS A 223 0.19 40.09 -10.10
N LEU A 224 1.03 39.60 -11.02
CA LEU A 224 0.97 39.92 -12.44
C LEU A 224 -0.18 39.20 -13.18
N ASN A 225 -0.51 37.95 -12.80
CA ASN A 225 -1.62 37.21 -13.39
C ASN A 225 -3.00 37.57 -12.81
N LYS A 226 -3.08 37.96 -11.53
CA LYS A 226 -4.33 38.38 -10.85
C LYS A 226 -4.92 39.68 -11.41
N ARG A 227 -4.11 40.51 -12.08
CA ARG A 227 -4.59 41.73 -12.77
C ARG A 227 -5.43 41.44 -14.03
N LYS A 228 -5.44 40.20 -14.54
CA LYS A 228 -6.24 39.85 -15.73
C LYS A 228 -7.62 39.26 -15.41
N ASN A 229 -7.85 38.74 -14.22
CA ASN A 229 -9.12 38.11 -13.83
C ASN A 229 -9.61 38.62 -12.47
N SER A 230 -10.20 39.81 -12.44
CA SER A 230 -10.90 40.32 -11.26
C SER A 230 -12.30 40.80 -11.62
N ALA A 231 -13.30 39.95 -11.40
CA ALA A 231 -14.63 40.32 -10.89
C ALA A 231 -15.53 39.08 -10.85
N SER A 232 -15.61 38.43 -9.69
CA SER A 232 -16.75 37.66 -9.15
C SER A 232 -16.30 36.41 -8.37
N SER A 233 -17.05 36.08 -7.32
CA SER A 233 -17.15 34.75 -6.68
C SER A 233 -16.16 34.31 -5.58
N THR A 234 -15.87 35.15 -4.58
CA THR A 234 -15.25 34.64 -3.33
C THR A 234 -16.24 33.85 -2.46
N LYS A 235 -17.55 34.10 -2.55
CA LYS A 235 -18.59 33.36 -1.79
C LYS A 235 -19.03 32.03 -2.45
N THR A 236 -18.86 31.89 -3.76
CA THR A 236 -19.30 30.69 -4.51
C THR A 236 -18.28 29.54 -4.42
N LYS A 237 -17.01 29.85 -4.12
CA LYS A 237 -15.93 28.84 -4.06
C LYS A 237 -15.98 27.95 -2.81
N GLU A 238 -16.39 28.47 -1.65
CA GLU A 238 -16.58 27.65 -0.43
C GLU A 238 -17.82 26.74 -0.51
N GLN A 239 -18.88 27.16 -1.20
CA GLN A 239 -20.06 26.32 -1.46
C GLN A 239 -19.74 25.21 -2.47
N ASN A 240 -18.98 25.50 -3.53
CA ASN A 240 -18.53 24.49 -4.50
C ASN A 240 -17.56 23.46 -3.89
N ALA A 241 -16.74 23.85 -2.90
CA ALA A 241 -15.92 22.92 -2.13
C ALA A 241 -16.76 21.99 -1.24
N LYS A 242 -17.91 22.47 -0.74
CA LYS A 242 -18.86 21.66 0.05
C LYS A 242 -19.74 20.74 -0.80
N GLU A 243 -20.08 21.12 -2.03
CA GLU A 243 -20.85 20.27 -2.96
C GLU A 243 -20.00 19.17 -3.62
N ARG A 244 -18.67 19.35 -3.74
CA ARG A 244 -17.74 18.28 -4.14
C ARG A 244 -17.58 17.15 -3.11
N ASN A 245 -18.16 17.28 -1.91
CA ASN A 245 -18.04 16.31 -0.82
C ASN A 245 -18.72 14.95 -1.08
N SER A 246 -19.39 14.75 -2.22
CA SER A 246 -19.78 13.42 -2.70
C SER A 246 -18.80 12.95 -3.78
N PHE A 247 -17.56 12.65 -3.42
CA PHE A 247 -16.69 11.90 -4.32
C PHE A 247 -17.31 10.52 -4.53
N ASN A 248 -17.90 10.32 -5.71
CA ASN A 248 -18.36 9.02 -6.16
C ASN A 248 -17.11 8.23 -6.58
N PHE A 249 -16.47 7.60 -5.59
CA PHE A 249 -15.27 6.81 -5.82
C PHE A 249 -15.58 5.68 -6.81
N ALA A 250 -14.83 5.63 -7.92
CA ALA A 250 -14.98 4.57 -8.90
C ALA A 250 -14.62 3.21 -8.25
N SER A 251 -15.36 2.16 -8.58
CA SER A 251 -15.07 0.81 -8.07
C SER A 251 -13.74 0.28 -8.57
N GLU A 252 -13.30 0.74 -9.74
CA GLU A 252 -12.04 0.36 -10.37
C GLU A 252 -11.36 1.59 -10.98
N VAL A 253 -10.03 1.67 -10.86
CA VAL A 253 -9.20 2.69 -11.53
C VAL A 253 -7.92 2.02 -12.00
N GLY A 254 -7.78 1.84 -13.32
CA GLY A 254 -6.68 1.05 -13.86
C GLY A 254 -6.72 -0.37 -13.30
N LYS A 255 -5.63 -0.85 -12.69
CA LYS A 255 -5.62 -2.14 -11.97
C LYS A 255 -6.01 -2.06 -10.50
N PHE A 256 -6.41 -0.89 -9.98
CA PHE A 256 -6.93 -0.80 -8.62
C PHE A 256 -8.38 -1.27 -8.54
N GLU A 257 -8.67 -2.14 -7.57
CA GLU A 257 -10.00 -2.58 -7.19
C GLU A 257 -10.35 -2.04 -5.80
N MET A 258 -11.52 -1.39 -5.67
CA MET A 258 -12.04 -0.93 -4.39
C MET A 258 -12.48 -2.11 -3.53
N ILE A 259 -11.83 -2.30 -2.38
CA ILE A 259 -12.18 -3.35 -1.41
C ILE A 259 -12.95 -2.81 -0.20
N TYR A 260 -12.96 -1.49 0.00
CA TYR A 260 -13.81 -0.81 0.97
C TYR A 260 -14.12 0.62 0.49
N PRO A 261 -15.36 1.12 0.64
CA PRO A 261 -16.55 0.41 1.09
C PRO A 261 -17.04 -0.60 0.04
N PHE A 262 -17.73 -1.65 0.47
CA PHE A 262 -18.12 -2.75 -0.42
C PHE A 262 -19.62 -3.09 -0.42
N ASN A 263 -20.42 -2.39 0.39
CA ASN A 263 -21.88 -2.48 0.44
C ASN A 263 -22.49 -1.24 1.12
N GLU A 264 -23.82 -1.17 1.20
CA GLU A 264 -24.52 -0.02 1.78
C GLU A 264 -24.20 0.20 3.27
N LEU A 265 -23.95 -0.86 4.03
CA LEU A 265 -23.59 -0.74 5.44
C LEU A 265 -22.24 -0.04 5.62
N THR A 266 -21.23 -0.46 4.86
CA THR A 266 -19.88 0.14 4.91
C THR A 266 -19.84 1.55 4.31
N LYS A 267 -20.72 1.87 3.35
CA LYS A 267 -20.90 3.25 2.84
C LYS A 267 -21.53 4.18 3.87
N LYS A 268 -22.54 3.70 4.60
CA LYS A 268 -23.29 4.51 5.58
C LYS A 268 -22.50 4.84 6.84
N HIS A 269 -21.56 3.96 7.22
CA HIS A 269 -20.79 4.09 8.45
C HIS A 269 -19.32 4.44 8.17
N SER A 270 -19.05 5.75 8.06
CA SER A 270 -17.71 6.30 7.80
C SER A 270 -16.79 6.28 9.02
N ASN A 271 -17.35 6.47 10.22
CA ASN A 271 -16.60 6.49 11.47
C ASN A 271 -16.58 5.09 12.09
N LEU A 272 -15.53 4.33 11.81
CA LEU A 272 -15.31 3.01 12.38
C LEU A 272 -14.58 3.15 13.72
N LYS A 273 -15.13 2.59 14.80
CA LYS A 273 -14.42 2.48 16.07
C LYS A 273 -14.37 1.04 16.54
N VAL A 274 -13.14 0.54 16.74
CA VAL A 274 -12.90 -0.80 17.31
C VAL A 274 -13.70 -0.97 18.60
N GLY A 275 -14.41 -2.09 18.71
CA GLY A 275 -15.27 -2.41 19.85
C GLY A 275 -16.75 -2.01 19.69
N GLN A 276 -17.09 -1.13 18.75
CA GLN A 276 -18.50 -0.79 18.49
C GLN A 276 -19.25 -1.93 17.78
N PRO A 277 -20.56 -2.11 18.05
CA PRO A 277 -21.39 -3.15 17.42
C PRO A 277 -21.32 -3.12 15.88
N VAL A 278 -21.40 -1.93 15.29
CA VAL A 278 -21.35 -1.76 13.83
C VAL A 278 -20.02 -2.21 13.25
N THR A 279 -18.89 -1.86 13.90
CA THR A 279 -17.57 -2.31 13.45
C THR A 279 -17.44 -3.83 13.56
N ARG A 280 -18.00 -4.46 14.60
CA ARG A 280 -18.03 -5.94 14.70
C ARG A 280 -18.85 -6.57 13.58
N GLU A 281 -19.99 -5.98 13.23
CA GLU A 281 -20.82 -6.44 12.10
C GLU A 281 -20.06 -6.33 10.77
N ILE A 282 -19.37 -5.21 10.53
CA ILE A 282 -18.52 -5.01 9.34
C ILE A 282 -17.44 -6.10 9.27
N LEU A 283 -16.74 -6.38 10.37
CA LEU A 283 -15.72 -7.42 10.42
C LEU A 283 -16.30 -8.81 10.14
N GLN A 284 -17.52 -9.10 10.60
CA GLN A 284 -18.22 -10.35 10.27
C GLN A 284 -18.60 -10.43 8.78
N GLN A 285 -19.00 -9.31 8.17
CA GLN A 285 -19.30 -9.27 6.74
C GLN A 285 -18.04 -9.42 5.88
N ILE A 286 -16.91 -8.83 6.29
CA ILE A 286 -15.59 -9.07 5.68
C ILE A 286 -15.27 -10.56 5.74
N ARG A 287 -15.43 -11.18 6.92
CA ARG A 287 -15.21 -12.62 7.08
C ARG A 287 -16.08 -13.44 6.12
N LYS A 288 -17.37 -13.14 5.98
CA LYS A 288 -18.27 -13.87 5.06
C LYS A 288 -17.95 -13.62 3.59
N LYS A 289 -17.51 -12.41 3.24
CA LYS A 289 -17.19 -12.04 1.85
C LYS A 289 -15.90 -12.72 1.35
N TYR A 290 -14.96 -12.95 2.26
CA TYR A 290 -13.60 -13.40 1.94
C TYR A 290 -13.20 -14.72 2.64
N SER A 291 -14.17 -15.48 3.19
CA SER A 291 -13.96 -16.81 3.80
C SER A 291 -13.67 -17.88 2.76
#